data_AF-A0A8X6VVB4-F1
#
_entry.id   AF-A0A8X6VVB4-F1
#
_cell.length_a   1.000
_cell.length_b   1.000
_cell.length_c   1.000
_cell.angle_alpha   90.00
_cell.angle_beta   90.00
_cell.angle_gamma   90.00
#
_symmetry.space_group_name_H-M   'P 1'
#
loop_
_entity.id
_entity.type
_entity.pdbx_description
1 polymer ?
#
loop_
_entity_poly.entity_id
_entity_poly.type
_entity_poly.pdbx_seq_one_letter_code
_entity_poly.pdbx_strand_id
1 'polypeptide(L)'
;MDLRKWITNDANLMKQWKKENFNVHPVHETVSLGANGTKLLELSWNTSEDYLTTDTKSLLEFVSSEKNTKRFILQVVGKIFDPLGLLSPFTVRMKRLLQDLWKEEIQWDDPLPTHIEKEWKKWCEELPHLREI
;
A
#
# COMPACT_ATOMS: atom_id res chain seq x y z
N MET A 1 6.69 -11.42 26.57
CA MET A 1 6.56 -11.19 25.12
C MET A 1 7.91 -10.64 24.69
N ASP A 2 8.75 -11.45 24.04
CA ASP A 2 10.07 -10.97 23.61
C ASP A 2 9.92 -10.15 22.33
N LEU A 3 10.14 -8.84 22.44
CA LEU A 3 10.23 -7.95 21.28
C LEU A 3 11.47 -8.34 20.47
N ARG A 4 11.26 -8.92 19.28
CA ARG A 4 12.33 -9.28 18.33
C ARG A 4 12.25 -8.35 17.13
N LYS A 5 13.40 -8.08 16.49
CA LYS A 5 13.56 -7.31 15.23
C LYS A 5 13.50 -5.79 15.41
N TRP A 6 14.35 -5.28 16.30
CA TRP A 6 14.58 -3.84 16.40
C TRP A 6 15.30 -3.32 15.15
N ILE A 7 14.90 -2.15 14.69
CA ILE A 7 15.44 -1.48 13.51
C ILE A 7 15.56 0.01 13.85
N THR A 8 16.62 0.66 13.39
CA THR A 8 16.89 2.09 13.60
C THR A 8 17.53 2.69 12.34
N ASN A 9 17.27 3.98 12.12
CA ASN A 9 17.93 4.84 11.15
C ASN A 9 19.29 5.39 11.65
N ASP A 10 19.62 5.23 12.94
CA ASP A 10 20.88 5.71 13.52
C ASP A 10 21.98 4.65 13.44
N ALA A 11 23.04 4.95 12.67
CA ALA A 11 24.17 4.06 12.46
C ALA A 11 24.99 3.79 13.74
N ASN A 12 25.07 4.74 14.68
CA ASN A 12 25.76 4.56 15.95
C ASN A 12 24.95 3.67 16.89
N LEU A 13 23.64 3.90 16.97
CA LEU A 13 22.73 3.06 17.76
C LEU A 13 22.72 1.62 17.25
N MET A 14 22.70 1.43 15.92
CA MET A 14 22.81 0.12 15.29
C MET A 14 24.12 -0.60 15.66
N LYS A 15 25.26 0.10 15.66
CA LYS A 15 26.55 -0.47 16.09
C LYS A 15 26.52 -0.87 17.56
N GLN A 16 25.91 -0.04 18.41
CA GLN A 16 25.77 -0.34 19.83
C GLN A 16 24.90 -1.58 20.06
N TRP A 17 23.75 -1.68 19.41
CA TRP A 17 22.86 -2.84 19.52
C TRP A 17 23.51 -4.14 19.04
N LYS A 18 24.31 -4.09 17.97
CA LYS A 18 25.12 -5.24 17.52
C LYS A 18 26.16 -5.65 18.56
N LYS A 19 26.80 -4.68 19.24
CA LYS A 19 27.77 -4.94 20.31
C LYS A 19 27.11 -5.57 21.54
N GLU A 20 25.89 -5.19 21.85
CA GLU A 20 25.11 -5.68 22.99
C GLU A 20 24.34 -6.99 22.69
N ASN A 21 24.61 -7.65 21.55
CA ASN A 21 23.95 -8.89 21.10
C ASN A 21 22.41 -8.79 20.97
N PHE A 22 21.87 -7.60 20.68
CA PHE A 22 20.47 -7.46 20.31
C PHE A 22 20.19 -8.11 18.95
N ASN A 23 18.99 -8.66 18.79
CA ASN A 23 18.53 -9.24 17.54
C ASN A 23 18.06 -8.12 16.58
N VAL A 24 19.00 -7.60 15.78
CA VAL A 24 18.82 -6.45 14.86
C VAL A 24 18.71 -6.89 13.41
N HIS A 25 17.82 -6.27 12.63
CA HIS A 25 17.70 -6.52 11.18
C HIS A 25 18.79 -5.74 10.41
N PRO A 26 19.35 -6.26 9.30
CA PRO A 26 20.34 -5.55 8.49
C PRO A 26 19.80 -4.26 7.86
N VAL A 27 20.62 -3.19 7.86
CA VAL A 27 20.30 -1.80 7.44
C VAL A 27 20.21 -1.60 5.92
N HIS A 28 20.82 -2.48 5.13
CA HIS A 28 20.99 -2.25 3.67
C HIS A 28 19.85 -2.76 2.79
N GLU A 29 18.73 -3.20 3.38
CA GLU A 29 17.56 -3.66 2.64
C GLU A 29 16.36 -2.84 3.07
N THR A 30 15.54 -2.42 2.09
CA THR A 30 14.20 -1.93 2.34
C THR A 30 13.48 -2.93 3.24
N VAL A 31 13.27 -2.58 4.50
CA VAL A 31 12.66 -3.51 5.44
C VAL A 31 11.17 -3.44 5.23
N SER A 32 10.59 -4.53 4.70
CA SER A 32 9.16 -4.77 4.82
C SER A 32 8.84 -4.86 6.30
N LEU A 33 8.12 -3.87 6.82
CA LEU A 33 7.75 -3.81 8.23
C LEU A 33 6.96 -5.07 8.54
N GLY A 34 7.51 -6.08 9.21
CA GLY A 34 6.74 -7.26 9.58
C GLY A 34 7.55 -8.49 9.90
N ALA A 35 6.90 -9.45 10.55
CA ALA A 35 7.61 -10.59 11.09
C ALA A 35 8.13 -11.50 9.95
N ASN A 36 9.45 -11.57 9.78
CA ASN A 36 10.16 -12.52 8.89
C ASN A 36 10.21 -12.09 7.41
N GLY A 37 10.29 -10.78 7.12
CA GLY A 37 10.25 -10.29 5.73
C GLY A 37 8.85 -10.32 5.11
N THR A 38 7.83 -10.70 5.88
CA THR A 38 6.43 -10.52 5.52
C THR A 38 6.06 -9.04 5.70
N LYS A 39 5.52 -8.37 4.68
CA LYS A 39 4.96 -7.01 4.78
C LYS A 39 3.76 -7.01 5.73
N LEU A 40 3.98 -6.67 7.00
CA LEU A 40 2.94 -6.14 7.89
C LEU A 40 2.69 -4.70 7.43
N LEU A 41 1.43 -4.31 7.26
CA LEU A 41 1.05 -2.94 6.85
C LEU A 41 1.31 -2.54 5.39
N GLU A 42 1.83 -3.43 4.53
CA GLU A 42 2.22 -3.10 3.13
C GLU A 42 3.22 -1.94 2.96
N LEU A 43 3.82 -1.52 4.08
CA LEU A 43 4.79 -0.45 4.17
C LEU A 43 6.21 -1.00 4.26
N SER A 44 7.11 -0.24 3.67
CA SER A 44 8.52 -0.53 3.54
C SER A 44 9.30 0.67 4.05
N TRP A 45 10.17 0.48 5.04
CA TRP A 45 10.99 1.57 5.58
C TRP A 45 12.38 1.56 4.95
N ASN A 46 12.78 2.67 4.33
CA ASN A 46 14.16 2.94 4.00
C ASN A 46 14.84 3.57 5.23
N THR A 47 15.62 2.77 5.94
CA THR A 47 16.29 3.22 7.18
C THR A 47 17.44 4.19 6.94
N SER A 48 18.05 4.17 5.75
CA SER A 48 19.19 5.03 5.42
C SER A 48 18.75 6.48 5.18
N GLU A 49 17.65 6.65 4.45
CA GLU A 49 17.10 7.95 4.07
C GLU A 49 15.89 8.37 4.93
N ASP A 50 15.49 7.52 5.86
CA ASP A 50 14.40 7.70 6.81
C ASP A 50 13.03 8.06 6.20
N TYR A 51 12.60 7.30 5.18
CA TYR A 51 11.27 7.45 4.61
C TYR A 51 10.53 6.10 4.49
N LEU A 52 9.21 6.18 4.62
CA LEU A 52 8.30 5.05 4.38
C LEU A 52 7.91 5.01 2.91
N THR A 53 7.75 3.82 2.38
CA THR A 53 7.29 3.57 1.01
C THR A 53 6.20 2.52 0.99
N THR A 54 5.31 2.64 0.01
CA THR A 54 4.29 1.64 -0.27
C THR A 54 4.63 0.92 -1.57
N ASP A 55 4.41 -0.39 -1.64
CA ASP A 55 4.60 -1.12 -2.89
C ASP A 55 3.43 -0.91 -3.87
N THR A 56 3.52 0.16 -4.67
CA THR A 56 2.52 0.49 -5.68
C THR A 56 2.73 -0.28 -7.00
N LYS A 57 3.85 -0.99 -7.20
CA LYS A 57 4.13 -1.72 -8.45
C LYS A 57 3.11 -2.81 -8.71
N SER A 58 2.89 -3.67 -7.73
CA SER A 58 1.94 -4.78 -7.85
C SER A 58 0.50 -4.30 -8.09
N LEU A 59 0.13 -3.17 -7.49
CA LEU A 59 -1.19 -2.56 -7.69
C LEU A 59 -1.32 -1.96 -9.09
N LEU A 60 -0.29 -1.28 -9.60
CA LEU A 60 -0.28 -0.72 -10.95
C LEU A 60 -0.39 -1.82 -12.03
N GLU A 61 0.36 -2.91 -11.88
CA GLU A 61 0.28 -4.07 -12.78
C GLU A 61 -1.13 -4.68 -12.76
N PHE A 62 -1.73 -4.79 -11.57
CA PHE A 62 -3.08 -5.32 -11.42
C PHE A 62 -4.14 -4.43 -12.08
N VAL A 63 -4.07 -3.12 -11.85
CA VAL A 63 -5.00 -2.12 -12.40
C VAL A 63 -4.92 -2.03 -13.92
N SER A 64 -3.75 -2.32 -14.51
CA SER A 64 -3.53 -2.32 -15.96
C SER A 64 -4.27 -3.43 -16.72
N SER A 65 -4.96 -4.35 -16.03
CA SER A 65 -5.59 -5.53 -16.64
C SER A 65 -6.88 -5.29 -17.46
N GLU A 66 -7.16 -4.04 -17.88
CA GLU A 66 -8.33 -3.60 -18.69
C GLU A 66 -9.72 -4.10 -18.22
N LYS A 67 -9.85 -4.46 -16.95
CA LYS A 67 -11.14 -4.87 -16.38
C LYS A 67 -11.84 -3.66 -15.78
N ASN A 68 -13.07 -3.40 -16.23
CA ASN A 68 -13.91 -2.31 -15.72
C ASN A 68 -15.24 -2.90 -15.25
N THR A 69 -15.20 -3.64 -14.13
CA THR A 69 -16.39 -4.22 -13.48
C THR A 69 -16.43 -3.88 -12.00
N LYS A 70 -17.62 -3.96 -11.39
CA LYS A 70 -17.82 -3.76 -9.96
C LYS A 70 -16.95 -4.70 -9.12
N ARG A 71 -16.86 -5.98 -9.51
CA ARG A 71 -15.98 -6.97 -8.85
C ARG A 71 -14.53 -6.55 -8.91
N PHE A 72 -14.08 -6.08 -10.07
CA PHE A 72 -12.69 -5.68 -10.23
C PHE A 72 -12.32 -4.50 -9.34
N ILE A 73 -13.14 -3.46 -9.29
CA ILE A 73 -12.92 -2.30 -8.41
C ILE A 73 -12.84 -2.73 -6.94
N LEU A 74 -13.71 -3.63 -6.49
CA LEU A 74 -13.65 -4.18 -5.14
C LEU A 74 -12.35 -4.94 -4.86
N GLN A 75 -11.86 -5.72 -5.83
CA GLN A 75 -10.56 -6.40 -5.72
C GLN A 75 -9.40 -5.40 -5.60
N VAL A 76 -9.44 -4.30 -6.35
CA VAL A 76 -8.43 -3.23 -6.24
C VAL A 76 -8.47 -2.62 -4.84
N VAL A 77 -9.65 -2.24 -4.33
CA VAL A 77 -9.76 -1.63 -3.00
C VAL A 77 -9.31 -2.58 -1.91
N GLY A 78 -9.63 -3.87 -2.01
CA GLY A 78 -9.19 -4.88 -1.05
C GLY A 78 -7.68 -5.16 -1.06
N LYS A 79 -6.97 -4.78 -2.13
CA LYS A 79 -5.51 -4.89 -2.24
C LYS A 79 -4.76 -3.74 -1.58
N ILE A 80 -5.45 -2.69 -1.13
CA ILE A 80 -4.80 -1.54 -0.49
C ILE A 80 -5.00 -1.67 1.02
N PHE A 81 -3.95 -2.08 1.71
CA PHE A 81 -3.95 -2.14 3.17
C PHE A 81 -3.21 -0.95 3.76
N ASP A 82 -3.96 0.02 4.28
CA ASP A 82 -3.44 1.26 4.88
C ASP A 82 -3.87 1.41 6.35
N PRO A 83 -3.19 0.72 7.29
CA PRO A 83 -3.53 0.76 8.71
C PRO A 83 -3.13 2.06 9.40
N LEU A 84 -2.15 2.80 8.85
CA LEU A 84 -1.70 4.08 9.41
C LEU A 84 -2.46 5.28 8.82
N GLY A 85 -3.24 5.07 7.77
CA GLY A 85 -4.03 6.11 7.12
C GLY A 85 -3.22 7.03 6.20
N LEU A 86 -1.98 6.68 5.86
CA LEU A 86 -1.10 7.52 5.03
C LEU A 86 -1.65 7.71 3.60
N LEU A 87 -2.34 6.70 3.08
CA LEU A 87 -2.99 6.72 1.77
C LEU A 87 -4.48 7.12 1.86
N SER A 88 -4.99 7.52 3.03
CA SER A 88 -6.41 7.82 3.23
C SER A 88 -6.97 8.89 2.28
N PRO A 89 -6.27 10.01 1.99
CA PRO A 89 -6.77 11.01 1.03
C PRO A 89 -6.97 10.44 -0.38
N PHE A 90 -6.17 9.44 -0.75
CA PHE A 90 -6.24 8.77 -2.04
C PHE A 90 -7.28 7.64 -2.04
N THR A 91 -7.33 6.81 -0.99
CA THR A 91 -8.22 5.64 -0.90
C THR A 91 -9.67 5.99 -0.56
N VAL A 92 -9.92 7.14 0.10
CA VAL A 92 -11.30 7.57 0.42
C VAL A 92 -12.13 7.81 -0.85
N ARG A 93 -11.51 8.28 -1.93
CA ARG A 93 -12.16 8.46 -3.24
C ARG A 93 -12.69 7.15 -3.80
N MET A 94 -11.94 6.05 -3.61
CA MET A 94 -12.37 4.72 -4.02
C MET A 94 -13.51 4.18 -3.15
N LYS A 95 -13.49 4.45 -1.85
CA LYS A 95 -14.60 4.08 -0.95
C LYS A 95 -15.89 4.80 -1.34
N ARG A 96 -15.80 6.09 -1.70
CA ARG A 96 -16.94 6.84 -2.27
C ARG A 96 -17.42 6.22 -3.58
N LEU A 97 -16.51 5.93 -4.51
CA LEU A 97 -16.85 5.32 -5.80
C LEU A 97 -17.52 3.94 -5.64
N LEU A 98 -17.08 3.14 -4.67
CA LEU A 98 -17.76 1.90 -4.29
C LEU A 98 -19.18 2.14 -3.79
N GLN A 99 -19.39 3.14 -2.92
CA GLN A 99 -20.73 3.49 -2.45
C GLN A 99 -21.65 3.89 -3.61
N ASP A 100 -21.14 4.64 -4.59
CA ASP A 100 -21.91 5.00 -5.77
C ASP A 100 -22.22 3.78 -6.64
N LEU A 101 -21.26 2.86 -6.85
CA LEU A 101 -21.48 1.56 -7.51
C LEU A 101 -22.53 0.67 -6.85
N TRP A 102 -22.71 0.79 -5.54
CA TRP A 102 -23.75 0.05 -4.83
C TRP A 102 -25.14 0.61 -5.13
N LYS A 103 -25.27 1.92 -5.36
CA LYS A 103 -26.54 2.59 -5.69
C LYS A 103 -26.99 2.34 -7.12
N GLU A 104 -26.06 2.06 -8.04
CA GLU A 104 -26.35 1.78 -9.45
C GLU A 104 -26.99 0.40 -9.69
N GLU A 105 -27.08 -0.46 -8.66
CA GLU A 105 -27.70 -1.79 -8.71
C GLU A 105 -27.17 -2.76 -9.80
N ILE A 106 -26.02 -2.46 -10.41
CA ILE A 106 -25.36 -3.33 -11.39
C ILE A 106 -24.82 -4.62 -10.77
N GLN A 107 -24.75 -5.68 -11.57
CA GLN A 107 -24.16 -6.96 -11.19
C GLN A 107 -22.64 -6.88 -11.11
N TRP A 108 -22.04 -7.93 -10.53
CA TRP A 108 -20.61 -8.01 -10.25
C TRP A 108 -19.71 -7.87 -11.48
N ASP A 109 -20.12 -8.45 -12.60
CA ASP A 109 -19.33 -8.53 -13.84
C ASP A 109 -19.89 -7.61 -14.94
N ASP A 110 -20.87 -6.78 -14.62
CA ASP A 110 -21.41 -5.78 -15.54
C ASP A 110 -20.38 -4.66 -15.79
N PRO A 111 -20.42 -4.04 -16.99
CA PRO A 111 -19.60 -2.88 -17.29
C PRO A 111 -19.97 -1.70 -16.37
N LEU A 112 -18.97 -0.90 -16.02
CA LEU A 112 -19.18 0.30 -15.20
C LEU A 112 -20.02 1.35 -15.94
N PRO A 113 -20.94 2.05 -15.25
CA PRO A 113 -21.59 3.25 -15.77
C PRO A 113 -20.56 4.31 -16.14
N THR A 114 -20.80 5.05 -17.22
CA THR A 114 -19.83 5.99 -17.82
C THR A 114 -19.28 7.02 -16.83
N HIS A 115 -20.13 7.51 -15.92
CA HIS A 115 -19.72 8.50 -14.92
C HIS A 115 -18.77 7.91 -13.87
N ILE A 116 -18.96 6.65 -13.47
CA ILE A 116 -18.09 5.91 -12.55
C ILE A 116 -16.78 5.53 -13.23
N GLU A 117 -16.87 5.07 -14.48
CA GLU A 117 -15.69 4.69 -15.27
C GLU A 117 -14.72 5.86 -15.44
N LYS A 118 -15.23 7.08 -15.64
CA LYS A 118 -14.42 8.30 -15.74
C LYS A 118 -13.66 8.58 -14.44
N GLU A 119 -14.34 8.52 -13.30
CA GLU A 119 -13.72 8.74 -11.99
C GLU A 119 -12.70 7.64 -11.64
N TRP A 120 -13.01 6.40 -12.02
CA TRP A 120 -12.12 5.25 -11.88
C TRP A 120 -10.84 5.44 -12.70
N LYS A 121 -10.94 5.76 -13.99
CA LYS A 121 -9.79 6.03 -14.86
C LYS A 121 -8.90 7.14 -14.31
N LYS A 122 -9.51 8.24 -13.85
CA LYS A 122 -8.77 9.34 -13.23
C LYS A 122 -8.01 8.89 -11.98
N TRP A 123 -8.62 8.07 -11.12
CA TRP A 123 -7.94 7.53 -9.95
C TRP A 123 -6.76 6.61 -10.34
N CYS A 124 -6.92 5.80 -11.39
CA CYS A 124 -5.85 4.94 -11.92
C CYS A 124 -4.68 5.74 -12.50
N GLU A 125 -4.96 6.85 -13.19
CA GLU A 125 -3.95 7.77 -13.73
C GLU A 125 -3.17 8.49 -12.63
N GLU A 126 -3.78 8.74 -11.48
CA GLU A 126 -3.14 9.35 -10.31
C GLU A 126 -2.26 8.34 -9.52
N LEU A 127 -2.55 7.04 -9.64
CA LEU A 127 -1.88 5.98 -8.86
C LEU A 127 -0.33 5.96 -9.01
N PRO A 128 0.28 6.17 -10.19
CA PRO A 128 1.73 6.24 -10.34
C PRO A 128 2.39 7.35 -9.50
N HIS A 129 1.68 8.46 -9.26
CA HIS A 129 2.20 9.61 -8.52
C HIS A 129 2.29 9.38 -7.02
N LEU A 130 1.67 8.31 -6.47
CA LEU A 130 1.85 7.93 -5.07
C LEU A 130 3.30 7.58 -4.71
N ARG A 131 4.16 7.28 -5.69
CA ARG A 131 5.59 7.02 -5.45
C ARG A 131 6.40 8.28 -5.17
N GLU A 132 5.82 9.45 -5.46
CA GLU A 132 6.49 10.76 -5.33
C GLU A 132 6.14 11.46 -4.01
N ILE A 133 5.33 10.81 -3.16
CA ILE A 133 4.88 11.32 -1.85
C ILE A 133 5.75 10.76 -0.72
#